data_AF-A0A261WL54-F1
#
_entry.id   AF-A0A261WL54-F1
#
_cell.length_a   1.000
_cell.length_b   1.000
_cell.length_c   1.000
_cell.angle_alpha   90.00
_cell.angle_beta   90.00
_cell.angle_gamma   90.00
#
_symmetry.space_group_name_H-M   'P 1'
#
loop_
_entity.id
_entity.type
_entity.pdbx_description
1 polymer ?
#
loop_
_entity_poly.entity_id
_entity_poly.type
_entity_poly.pdbx_seq_one_letter_code
_entity_poly.pdbx_strand_id
1 'polypeptide(L)'
;MVFCRGCAKEISDDAGTCPHCGAPQLIISSASANKETPPSGNWYFEVLKKYAVFTGRARRKEYWMFFLFNVLISIVIGFIGGLVGDSGILANLYSLAVLVPGIAVGVRRLHDTDRSGWWLLVPIANLVFLIQEGHAGPNRFGPSPK
;
A
#
# COMPACT_ATOMS: atom_id res chain seq x y z
N MET A 1 -29.81 -18.73 -3.95
CA MET A 1 -30.90 -18.66 -4.93
C MET A 1 -31.14 -17.18 -5.24
N VAL A 2 -31.12 -16.76 -6.52
CA VAL A 2 -31.32 -15.37 -6.95
C VAL A 2 -32.64 -15.28 -7.74
N PHE A 3 -33.29 -14.11 -7.72
CA PHE A 3 -34.46 -13.84 -8.55
C PHE A 3 -34.04 -13.28 -9.91
N CYS A 4 -34.61 -13.81 -10.99
CA CYS A 4 -34.37 -13.35 -12.35
C CYS A 4 -34.84 -11.90 -12.55
N ARG A 5 -34.01 -11.03 -13.14
CA ARG A 5 -34.37 -9.61 -13.42
C ARG A 5 -35.47 -9.40 -14.46
N GLY A 6 -35.69 -10.36 -15.35
CA GLY A 6 -36.73 -10.29 -16.38
C GLY A 6 -38.12 -10.74 -15.86
N CYS A 7 -38.21 -11.95 -15.31
CA CYS A 7 -39.48 -12.57 -14.92
C CYS A 7 -39.70 -12.75 -13.41
N ALA A 8 -38.77 -12.31 -12.56
CA ALA A 8 -38.84 -12.38 -11.10
C ALA A 8 -39.06 -13.80 -10.51
N LYS A 9 -38.81 -14.86 -11.27
CA LYS A 9 -38.79 -16.23 -10.77
C LYS A 9 -37.45 -16.58 -10.14
N GLU A 10 -37.47 -17.50 -9.19
CA GLU A 10 -36.26 -18.07 -8.59
C GLU A 10 -35.45 -18.85 -9.62
N ILE A 11 -34.14 -18.62 -9.62
CA ILE A 11 -33.16 -19.31 -10.45
C ILE A 11 -31.94 -19.71 -9.61
N SER A 12 -31.14 -20.64 -10.13
CA SER A 12 -29.88 -21.02 -9.50
C SER A 12 -28.87 -19.87 -9.57
N ASP A 13 -27.97 -19.82 -8.57
CA ASP A 13 -27.00 -18.71 -8.39
C ASP A 13 -25.93 -18.65 -9.49
N ASP A 14 -25.83 -19.69 -10.32
CA ASP A 14 -24.86 -19.90 -11.39
C ASP A 14 -25.47 -19.76 -12.81
N ALA A 15 -26.79 -19.51 -12.92
CA ALA A 15 -27.45 -19.41 -14.22
C ALA A 15 -27.13 -18.08 -14.93
N GLY A 16 -26.27 -18.12 -15.95
CA GLY A 16 -25.95 -16.96 -16.79
C GLY A 16 -27.13 -16.42 -17.63
N THR A 17 -28.14 -17.26 -17.87
CA THR A 17 -29.38 -16.90 -18.58
C THR A 17 -30.57 -17.53 -17.88
N CYS A 18 -31.70 -16.82 -17.83
CA CYS A 18 -32.90 -17.37 -17.20
C CYS A 18 -33.55 -18.44 -18.10
N PRO A 19 -33.81 -19.66 -17.61
CA PRO A 19 -34.45 -20.72 -18.41
C PRO A 19 -35.92 -20.43 -18.74
N HIS A 20 -36.57 -19.51 -18.02
CA HIS A 20 -37.98 -19.18 -18.22
C HIS A 20 -38.23 -18.03 -19.19
N CYS A 21 -37.36 -17.03 -19.24
CA CYS A 21 -37.57 -15.83 -20.07
C CYS A 21 -36.42 -15.52 -21.02
N GLY A 22 -35.32 -16.28 -20.96
CA GLY A 22 -34.14 -16.04 -21.80
C GLY A 22 -33.36 -14.77 -21.47
N ALA A 23 -33.78 -14.00 -20.46
CA ALA A 23 -33.09 -12.77 -20.08
C ALA A 23 -31.65 -13.09 -19.62
N PRO A 24 -30.62 -12.42 -20.17
CA PRO A 24 -29.26 -12.55 -19.68
C PRO A 24 -29.23 -12.03 -18.25
N GLN A 25 -28.83 -12.88 -17.31
CA GLN A 25 -28.56 -12.40 -15.98
C GLN A 25 -27.16 -11.81 -16.04
N LEU A 26 -27.03 -10.54 -15.66
CA LEU A 26 -25.72 -9.97 -15.39
C LEU A 26 -25.15 -10.82 -14.27
N ILE A 27 -24.29 -11.77 -14.64
CA ILE A 27 -23.31 -12.32 -13.72
C ILE A 27 -22.59 -11.04 -13.28
N ILE A 28 -22.93 -10.54 -12.09
CA ILE A 28 -21.95 -9.83 -11.29
C ILE A 28 -20.97 -10.92 -10.94
N SER A 29 -20.19 -11.32 -11.95
CA SER A 29 -18.85 -11.78 -11.76
C SER A 29 -18.31 -10.59 -11.04
N SER A 30 -18.21 -10.73 -9.71
CA SER A 30 -17.27 -9.98 -8.92
C SER A 30 -15.96 -10.17 -9.65
N ALA A 31 -15.77 -9.30 -10.64
CA ALA A 31 -14.61 -9.08 -11.44
C ALA A 31 -13.49 -9.15 -10.45
N SER A 32 -12.68 -10.20 -10.57
CA SER A 32 -11.46 -10.35 -9.81
C SER A 32 -11.58 -9.73 -8.41
N ALA A 33 -12.23 -10.45 -7.49
CA ALA A 33 -11.57 -10.55 -6.20
C ALA A 33 -10.25 -11.30 -6.48
N ASN A 34 -9.31 -10.58 -7.12
CA ASN A 34 -7.90 -10.75 -6.89
C ASN A 34 -7.84 -10.51 -5.39
N LYS A 35 -8.00 -11.60 -4.64
CA LYS A 35 -7.53 -11.68 -3.29
C LYS A 35 -6.04 -11.51 -3.53
N GLU A 36 -5.61 -10.25 -3.57
CA GLU A 36 -4.25 -9.88 -3.29
C GLU A 36 -4.04 -10.51 -1.92
N THR A 37 -3.56 -11.75 -1.96
CA THR A 37 -2.95 -12.40 -0.83
C THR A 37 -1.96 -11.35 -0.37
N PRO A 38 -2.14 -10.74 0.82
CA PRO A 38 -1.13 -9.81 1.32
C PRO A 38 0.17 -10.61 1.27
N PRO A 39 1.17 -10.18 0.48
CA PRO A 39 2.29 -11.03 0.16
C PRO A 39 2.91 -11.47 1.49
N SER A 40 2.82 -12.77 1.75
CA SER A 40 3.35 -13.44 2.92
C SER A 40 4.88 -13.56 2.85
N GLY A 41 5.55 -12.55 2.28
CA GLY A 41 6.96 -12.58 1.93
C GLY A 41 7.56 -11.17 1.97
N ASN A 42 8.23 -10.87 3.08
CA ASN A 42 9.11 -9.72 3.29
C ASN A 42 8.58 -8.36 2.82
N TRP A 43 7.82 -7.71 3.71
CA TRP A 43 7.41 -6.29 3.67
C TRP A 43 8.51 -5.31 3.25
N TYR A 44 9.78 -5.64 3.50
CA TYR A 44 10.94 -4.82 3.11
C TYR A 44 11.16 -4.80 1.60
N PHE A 45 11.16 -5.97 0.97
CA PHE A 45 11.37 -6.08 -0.47
C PHE A 45 10.19 -5.50 -1.27
N GLU A 46 9.00 -5.47 -0.69
CA GLU A 46 7.84 -4.85 -1.34
C GLU A 46 7.98 -3.33 -1.45
N VAL A 47 8.54 -2.67 -0.43
CA VAL A 47 8.84 -1.24 -0.50
C VAL A 47 9.91 -0.94 -1.54
N LEU A 48 10.95 -1.78 -1.63
CA LEU A 48 11.97 -1.67 -2.66
C LEU A 48 11.44 -1.95 -4.07
N LYS A 49 10.48 -2.87 -4.23
CA LYS A 49 9.78 -3.07 -5.52
C LYS A 49 8.90 -1.88 -5.89
N LYS A 50 8.30 -1.22 -4.88
CA LYS A 50 7.49 0.01 -5.02
C LYS A 50 8.35 1.27 -4.83
N TYR A 51 9.58 1.27 -5.34
CA TYR A 51 10.60 2.29 -5.09
C TYR A 51 10.13 3.72 -5.41
N ALA A 52 9.42 3.90 -6.53
CA ALA A 52 8.89 5.19 -7.00
C ALA A 52 7.36 5.18 -7.16
N VAL A 53 6.67 4.30 -6.43
CA VAL A 53 5.20 4.24 -6.48
C VAL A 53 4.62 5.12 -5.37
N PHE A 54 4.03 6.23 -5.78
CA PHE A 54 3.39 7.21 -4.89
C PHE A 54 1.88 6.97 -4.70
N THR A 55 1.30 6.04 -5.48
CA THR A 55 -0.12 5.72 -5.44
C THR A 55 -0.43 4.61 -4.44
N GLY A 56 -1.65 4.59 -3.91
CA GLY A 56 -2.12 3.60 -2.94
C GLY A 56 -1.85 3.98 -1.48
N ARG A 57 -2.10 3.02 -0.59
CA ARG A 57 -2.04 3.16 0.88
C ARG A 57 -0.95 2.24 1.45
N ALA A 58 -0.22 2.71 2.44
CA ALA A 58 0.81 1.92 3.14
C ALA A 58 0.39 1.62 4.58
N ARG A 59 0.60 0.38 5.04
CA ARG A 59 0.34 0.00 6.44
C ARG A 59 1.37 0.63 7.38
N ARG A 60 0.97 0.85 8.65
CA ARG A 60 1.89 1.27 9.74
C ARG A 60 3.15 0.38 9.83
N LYS A 61 2.98 -0.94 9.70
CA LYS A 61 4.10 -1.90 9.74
C LYS A 61 5.07 -1.70 8.57
N GLU A 62 4.59 -1.42 7.35
CA GLU A 62 5.47 -1.18 6.19
C GLU A 62 6.34 0.06 6.40
N TYR A 63 5.74 1.16 6.89
CA TYR A 63 6.46 2.39 7.20
C TYR A 63 7.53 2.17 8.28
N TRP A 64 7.14 1.64 9.44
CA TRP A 64 8.03 1.50 10.59
C TRP A 64 9.18 0.54 10.32
N MET A 65 8.88 -0.53 9.59
CA MET A 65 9.89 -1.53 9.32
C MET A 65 10.86 -1.08 8.21
N PHE A 66 10.39 -0.29 7.21
CA PHE A 66 11.30 0.42 6.29
C PHE A 66 12.20 1.40 7.04
N PHE A 67 11.64 2.20 7.95
CA PHE A 67 12.42 3.12 8.77
C PHE A 67 13.48 2.39 9.60
N LEU A 68 13.10 1.30 10.28
CA LEU A 68 14.01 0.50 11.09
C LEU A 68 15.17 -0.07 10.27
N PHE A 69 14.91 -0.61 9.09
CA PHE A 69 15.99 -1.12 8.23
C PHE A 69 16.91 0.00 7.75
N ASN A 70 16.39 1.17 7.40
CA ASN A 70 17.23 2.30 7.03
C ASN A 70 18.14 2.73 8.18
N VAL A 71 17.62 2.77 9.42
CA VAL A 71 18.43 3.05 10.61
C VAL A 71 19.54 2.01 10.78
N LEU A 72 19.22 0.71 10.66
CA LEU A 72 20.21 -0.36 10.77
C LEU A 72 21.28 -0.26 9.69
N ILE A 73 20.90 -0.02 8.44
CA ILE A 73 21.86 0.12 7.33
C ILE A 73 22.72 1.38 7.53
N SER A 74 22.15 2.50 7.98
CA SER A 74 22.91 3.71 8.30
C SER A 74 23.95 3.47 9.40
N ILE A 75 23.62 2.69 10.45
CA ILE A 75 24.57 2.31 11.49
C ILE A 75 25.72 1.48 10.90
N VAL A 76 25.40 0.48 10.05
CA VAL A 76 26.42 -0.37 9.41
C VAL A 76 27.33 0.43 8.48
N ILE A 77 26.76 1.31 7.66
CA ILE A 77 27.54 2.18 6.77
C ILE A 77 28.43 3.13 7.57
N GLY A 78 27.91 3.74 8.64
CA GLY A 78 28.68 4.62 9.51
C GLY A 78 29.84 3.89 10.20
N PHE A 79 29.60 2.65 10.66
CA PHE A 79 30.62 1.82 11.28
C PHE A 79 31.72 1.44 10.30
N ILE A 80 31.37 0.97 9.10
CA ILE A 80 32.33 0.63 8.04
C ILE A 80 33.09 1.87 7.58
N GLY A 81 32.40 3.00 7.39
CA GLY A 81 33.01 4.27 7.00
C GLY A 81 34.05 4.73 8.02
N GLY A 82 33.73 4.62 9.32
CA GLY A 82 34.66 4.92 10.41
C GLY A 82 35.89 4.01 10.44
N LEU A 83 35.74 2.72 10.10
CA LEU A 83 36.86 1.78 10.03
C LEU A 83 37.79 2.00 8.82
N VAL A 84 37.22 2.40 7.68
CA VAL A 84 37.95 2.59 6.41
C VAL A 84 38.49 4.02 6.28
N GLY A 85 38.08 4.94 7.15
CA GLY A 85 38.44 6.36 7.06
C GLY A 85 37.71 7.08 5.92
N ASP A 86 36.51 6.60 5.56
CA ASP A 86 35.65 7.27 4.59
C ASP A 86 35.17 8.61 5.15
N SER A 87 35.20 9.66 4.32
CA SER A 87 34.74 11.01 4.67
C SER A 87 33.21 11.16 4.68
N GLY A 88 32.49 10.04 4.73
CA GLY A 88 31.02 9.99 4.68
C GLY A 88 30.45 9.92 3.26
N ILE A 89 31.27 9.64 2.24
CA ILE A 89 30.81 9.50 0.85
C ILE A 89 29.79 8.36 0.74
N LEU A 90 30.05 7.23 1.40
CA LEU A 90 29.14 6.08 1.38
C LEU A 90 27.79 6.43 2.02
N ALA A 91 27.80 7.16 3.13
CA ALA A 91 26.59 7.61 3.82
C ALA A 91 25.78 8.59 2.96
N ASN A 92 26.45 9.54 2.29
CA ASN A 92 25.80 10.50 1.39
C ASN A 92 25.16 9.82 0.18
N LEU A 93 25.87 8.87 -0.44
CA LEU A 93 25.34 8.13 -1.59
C LEU A 93 24.12 7.29 -1.19
N TYR A 94 24.19 6.63 -0.04
CA TYR A 94 23.07 5.88 0.51
C TYR A 94 21.86 6.77 0.83
N SER A 95 22.10 7.94 1.44
CA SER A 95 21.04 8.91 1.73
C SER A 95 20.29 9.34 0.47
N LEU A 96 21.02 9.60 -0.62
CA LEU A 96 20.43 9.94 -1.91
C LEU A 96 19.58 8.80 -2.50
N ALA A 97 20.06 7.56 -2.37
CA ALA A 97 19.31 6.40 -2.83
C ALA A 97 17.99 6.26 -2.03
N VAL A 98 18.04 6.38 -0.70
CA VAL A 98 16.87 6.19 0.17
C VAL A 98 15.89 7.36 0.13
N LEU A 99 16.32 8.55 -0.32
CA LEU A 99 15.49 9.75 -0.35
C LEU A 99 14.17 9.54 -1.10
N VAL A 100 14.24 8.96 -2.31
CA VAL A 100 13.06 8.72 -3.15
C VAL A 100 12.08 7.73 -2.53
N PRO A 101 12.48 6.50 -2.15
CA PRO A 101 11.56 5.55 -1.51
C PRO A 101 11.07 6.06 -0.15
N GLY A 102 11.86 6.84 0.59
CA GLY A 102 11.44 7.49 1.84
C GLY A 102 10.27 8.44 1.64
N ILE A 103 10.35 9.29 0.61
CA ILE A 103 9.24 10.19 0.23
C ILE A 103 8.03 9.37 -0.25
N ALA A 104 8.26 8.35 -1.09
CA ALA A 104 7.19 7.53 -1.65
C ALA A 104 6.36 6.80 -0.57
N VAL A 105 7.03 6.21 0.43
CA VAL A 105 6.34 5.54 1.55
C VAL A 105 5.66 6.55 2.46
N GLY A 106 6.27 7.71 2.70
CA GLY A 106 5.65 8.81 3.45
C GLY A 106 4.34 9.29 2.81
N VAL A 107 4.34 9.52 1.49
CA VAL A 107 3.14 9.92 0.74
C VAL A 107 2.05 8.85 0.82
N ARG A 108 2.39 7.58 0.62
CA ARG A 108 1.43 6.45 0.74
C ARG A 108 0.87 6.31 2.15
N ARG A 109 1.63 6.68 3.18
CA ARG A 109 1.14 6.69 4.56
C ARG A 109 0.19 7.84 4.82
N LEU A 110 0.45 9.02 4.28
CA LEU A 110 -0.49 10.15 4.35
C LEU A 110 -1.81 9.85 3.63
N HIS A 111 -1.74 9.16 2.49
CA HIS A 111 -2.92 8.67 1.79
C HIS A 111 -3.76 7.71 2.64
N ASP A 112 -3.16 6.99 3.60
CA ASP A 112 -3.89 6.11 4.51
C ASP A 112 -4.81 6.87 5.49
N THR A 113 -4.49 8.14 5.77
CA THR A 113 -5.27 9.06 6.60
C THR A 113 -6.11 10.03 5.76
N ASP A 114 -6.33 9.73 4.47
CA ASP A 114 -7.05 10.56 3.49
C ASP A 114 -6.50 12.00 3.33
N ARG A 115 -5.18 12.18 3.53
CA ARG A 115 -4.49 13.47 3.37
C ARG A 115 -3.65 13.49 2.09
N SER A 116 -3.43 14.68 1.54
CA SER A 116 -2.54 14.86 0.38
C SER A 116 -1.07 14.70 0.78
N GLY A 117 -0.25 14.16 -0.12
CA GLY A 117 1.20 13.98 0.10
C GLY A 117 1.97 15.26 0.43
N TRP A 118 1.42 16.44 0.11
CA TRP A 118 2.00 17.75 0.46
C TRP A 118 2.16 17.97 1.98
N TRP A 119 1.35 17.29 2.80
CA TRP A 119 1.50 17.34 4.25
C TRP A 119 2.82 16.74 4.75
N LEU A 120 3.55 16.00 3.89
CA LEU A 120 4.87 15.46 4.22
C LEU A 120 5.89 16.57 4.53
N LEU A 121 5.75 17.74 3.89
CA LEU A 121 6.62 18.91 4.11
C LEU A 121 6.42 19.58 5.47
N VAL A 122 5.36 19.22 6.21
CA VAL A 122 5.06 19.76 7.54
C VAL A 122 5.52 18.74 8.60
N PRO A 123 6.73 18.87 9.16
CA PRO A 123 7.36 17.81 9.97
C PRO A 123 6.56 17.46 11.23
N ILE A 124 5.94 18.44 11.88
CA ILE A 124 5.13 18.23 13.08
C ILE A 124 3.88 17.41 12.77
N ALA A 125 3.18 17.71 11.66
CA ALA A 125 1.99 16.98 11.25
C ALA A 125 2.33 15.54 10.81
N ASN A 126 3.49 15.36 10.18
CA ASN A 126 3.99 14.07 9.73
C ASN A 126 4.16 13.07 10.89
N LEU A 127 4.76 13.52 12.01
CA LEU A 127 4.89 12.71 13.23
C LEU A 127 3.52 12.27 13.81
N VAL A 128 2.54 13.16 13.79
CA VAL A 128 1.17 12.84 14.26
C VAL A 128 0.52 11.80 13.34
N PHE A 129 0.60 12.00 12.02
CA PHE A 129 0.00 11.09 11.03
C PHE A 129 0.69 9.72 10.96
N LEU A 130 1.98 9.65 11.28
CA LEU A 130 2.71 8.40 11.42
C LEU A 130 2.07 7.48 12.46
N ILE A 131 1.70 8.04 13.61
CA ILE A 131 1.19 7.32 14.79
C ILE A 131 -0.31 7.04 14.66
N GLN A 132 -1.05 7.95 14.04
CA GLN A 132 -2.51 7.89 13.92
C GLN A 132 -3.02 6.63 13.19
N GLU A 133 -4.17 6.09 13.63
CA GLU A 133 -4.89 5.03 12.92
C GLU A 133 -5.26 5.48 11.50
N GLY A 134 -4.99 4.64 10.49
CA GLY A 134 -5.53 4.86 9.13
C GLY A 134 -7.05 4.66 9.07
N HIS A 135 -7.70 5.22 8.06
CA HIS A 135 -9.14 5.08 7.87
C HIS A 135 -9.54 3.60 7.70
N ALA A 136 -10.52 3.12 8.49
CA ALA A 136 -10.96 1.73 8.48
C ALA A 136 -11.74 1.35 7.19
N GLY A 137 -12.35 2.32 6.51
CA GLY A 137 -13.09 2.14 5.27
C GLY A 137 -12.25 2.37 4.00
N PRO A 138 -12.85 2.15 2.81
CA PRO A 138 -12.26 2.61 1.56
C PRO A 138 -12.15 4.15 1.57
N ASN A 139 -11.07 4.68 0.99
CA ASN A 139 -10.89 6.12 0.78
C ASN A 139 -10.60 6.41 -0.69
N ARG A 140 -10.38 7.69 -1.04
CA ARG A 140 -10.11 8.13 -2.43
C ARG A 140 -8.84 7.51 -3.05
N PHE A 141 -7.94 6.98 -2.23
CA PHE A 141 -6.66 6.40 -2.61
C PHE A 141 -6.69 4.86 -2.66
N GLY A 142 -7.82 4.22 -2.32
CA GLY A 142 -8.01 2.78 -2.46
C GLY A 142 -8.66 2.09 -1.24
N PRO A 143 -8.87 0.77 -1.34
CA PRO A 143 -9.41 -0.04 -0.25
C PRO A 143 -8.47 -0.03 0.97
N SER A 144 -9.02 -0.27 2.15
CA SER A 144 -8.22 -0.40 3.38
C SER A 144 -7.14 -1.45 3.16
N PRO A 145 -5.86 -1.14 3.45
CA PRO A 145 -4.83 -2.14 3.34
C PRO A 145 -4.96 -3.18 4.47
N LYS A 146 -5.75 -2.94 5.55
CA LYS A 146 -5.94 -3.90 6.67
C LYS A 146 -6.73 -5.13 6.23
#